data_AF-A0A1V9E3L3-F1
#
_entry.id   AF-A0A1V9E3L3-F1
#
_cell.length_a   1.000
_cell.length_b   1.000
_cell.length_c   1.000
_cell.angle_alpha   90.00
_cell.angle_beta   90.00
_cell.angle_gamma   90.00
#
_symmetry.space_group_name_H-M   'P 1'
#
loop_
_entity.id
_entity.type
_entity.pdbx_description
1 polymer ?
#
loop_
_entity_poly.entity_id
_entity_poly.type
_entity_poly.pdbx_seq_one_letter_code
_entity_poly.pdbx_strand_id
1 'polypeptide(L)' 'MVMQLVRYNLLNEAQEAITPMLQRVLTNKGFFEWYTPANEPKGSSGFKGEAGVLWTAIVQLTEKLKQENKTQVNPL' A
#
# COMPACT_ATOMS: atom_id res chain seq x y z
N MET A 1 -7.01 0.67 -6.32
CA MET A 1 -6.52 -0.63 -6.82
C MET A 1 -6.19 -1.60 -5.69
N VAL A 2 -5.15 -1.36 -4.87
CA VAL A 2 -4.70 -2.30 -3.81
C VAL A 2 -5.83 -2.81 -2.92
N MET A 3 -6.68 -1.93 -2.39
CA MET A 3 -7.82 -2.35 -1.55
C MET A 3 -8.80 -3.30 -2.26
N GLN A 4 -8.95 -3.18 -3.59
CA GLN A 4 -9.80 -4.10 -4.35
C GLN A 4 -9.13 -5.47 -4.49
N LEU A 5 -7.82 -5.51 -4.77
CA LEU A 5 -7.05 -6.77 -4.78
C LEU A 5 -7.16 -7.50 -3.44
N VAL A 6 -7.04 -6.76 -2.32
CA VAL A 6 -7.25 -7.31 -0.97
C VAL A 6 -8.66 -7.88 -0.78
N ARG A 7 -9.70 -7.17 -1.23
CA ARG A 7 -11.10 -7.64 -1.15
C ARG A 7 -11.34 -8.92 -1.92
N TYR A 8 -10.70 -9.07 -3.08
CA TYR A 8 -10.80 -10.28 -3.92
C TYR A 8 -9.79 -11.38 -3.55
N ASN A 9 -9.08 -11.24 -2.42
CA ASN A 9 -8.09 -12.21 -1.94
C ASN A 9 -6.89 -12.44 -2.89
N LEU A 10 -6.59 -11.45 -3.74
CA LEU A 10 -5.42 -11.40 -4.62
C LEU A 10 -4.25 -10.74 -3.86
N LEU A 11 -3.73 -11.44 -2.84
CA LEU A 11 -2.85 -10.84 -1.83
C LEU A 11 -1.42 -10.62 -2.33
N ASN A 12 -0.92 -11.49 -3.21
CA ASN A 12 0.39 -11.33 -3.83
C ASN A 12 0.40 -10.10 -4.76
N GLU A 13 -0.63 -9.96 -5.58
CA GLU A 13 -0.81 -8.81 -6.47
C GLU A 13 -1.00 -7.52 -5.67
N ALA A 14 -1.70 -7.60 -4.53
CA ALA A 14 -1.82 -6.45 -3.62
C ALA A 14 -0.47 -6.03 -3.04
N GLN A 15 0.40 -6.98 -2.67
CA GLN A 15 1.77 -6.71 -2.20
C GLN A 15 2.65 -6.10 -3.30
N GLU A 16 2.60 -6.64 -4.51
CA GLU A 16 3.31 -6.08 -5.66
C GLU A 16 2.86 -4.66 -5.96
N ALA A 17 1.55 -4.42 -5.98
CA ALA A 17 0.98 -3.12 -6.29
C ALA A 17 1.28 -2.07 -5.20
N ILE A 18 1.32 -2.45 -3.91
CA ILE A 18 1.58 -1.49 -2.81
C ILE A 18 3.07 -1.13 -2.67
N THR A 19 3.97 -2.03 -3.07
CA THR A 19 5.42 -1.87 -2.92
C THR A 19 5.98 -0.55 -3.50
N PRO A 20 5.71 -0.16 -4.76
CA PRO A 20 6.26 1.09 -5.31
C PRO A 20 5.73 2.33 -4.58
N MET A 21 4.50 2.30 -4.05
CA MET A 21 3.94 3.41 -3.27
C MET A 21 4.68 3.58 -1.93
N LEU A 22 5.00 2.48 -1.25
CA LEU A 22 5.80 2.50 -0.02
C LEU A 22 7.21 3.01 -0.27
N GLN A 23 7.87 2.47 -1.31
CA GLN A 23 9.22 2.88 -1.71
C GLN A 23 9.28 4.39 -1.97
N ARG A 24 8.29 4.91 -2.70
CA ARG A 24 8.20 6.34 -3.00
C ARG A 24 8.12 7.20 -1.73
N VAL A 25 7.34 6.80 -0.74
CA VAL A 25 7.24 7.53 0.54
C VAL A 25 8.56 7.47 1.32
N LEU A 26 9.21 6.30 1.35
CA LEU A 26 10.49 6.10 2.03
C LEU A 26 11.62 6.92 1.38
N THR A 27 11.74 6.87 0.06
CA THR A 27 12.77 7.61 -0.70
C THR A 27 12.60 9.12 -0.55
N ASN A 28 11.38 9.62 -0.63
CA ASN A 28 11.11 11.06 -0.63
C ASN A 28 10.83 11.62 0.78
N LYS A 29 10.82 10.77 1.82
CA LYS A 29 10.53 11.12 3.22
C LYS A 29 9.22 11.90 3.39
N GLY A 30 8.19 11.55 2.62
CA GLY A 30 6.92 12.27 2.67
C GLY A 30 5.94 11.90 1.55
N PHE A 31 4.83 12.62 1.55
CA PHE A 31 3.75 12.51 0.56
C PHE A 31 3.69 13.78 -0.28
N PHE A 32 3.56 13.59 -1.59
CA PHE A 32 3.61 14.64 -2.60
C PHE A 32 2.50 14.41 -3.61
N GLU A 33 1.92 15.48 -4.14
CA GLU A 33 0.69 15.42 -4.94
C GLU A 33 0.87 14.73 -6.29
N TRP A 34 2.06 14.86 -6.89
CA TRP A 34 2.34 14.25 -8.18
C TRP A 34 3.84 14.04 -8.38
N TYR A 35 4.17 13.18 -9.33
CA TYR A 35 5.53 12.80 -9.66
C TYR A 35 5.78 12.99 -11.14
N THR A 36 6.99 13.42 -11.50
CA THR A 36 7.41 13.49 -12.90
C THR A 36 7.59 12.09 -13.48
N PRO A 37 7.69 11.93 -14.81
CA PRO A 37 8.09 10.65 -15.41
C PRO A 37 9.44 10.12 -14.91
N ALA A 38 10.32 11.02 -14.44
CA ALA A 38 11.59 10.70 -13.80
C ALA A 38 11.45 10.36 -12.29
N ASN A 39 10.21 10.24 -11.78
CA ASN A 39 9.87 9.94 -10.39
C ASN A 39 10.30 11.02 -9.37
N GLU A 40 10.42 12.27 -9.82
CA GLU A 40 10.71 13.39 -8.93
C GLU A 40 9.42 13.91 -8.28
N PRO A 41 9.40 14.13 -6.95
CA PRO A 41 8.23 14.67 -6.26
C PRO A 41 7.99 16.13 -6.62
N LYS A 42 6.72 16.49 -6.82
CA LYS A 42 6.28 17.86 -7.09
C LYS A 42 4.95 18.16 -6.37
N GLY A 43 4.63 19.44 -6.25
CA GLY A 43 3.48 19.92 -5.47
C GLY A 43 3.82 20.15 -3.99
N SER A 44 2.79 20.36 -3.16
CA SER A 44 2.99 20.64 -1.75
C SER A 44 3.51 19.41 -0.98
N SER A 45 4.48 19.60 -0.09
CA SER A 45 4.93 18.55 0.82
C SER A 45 3.89 18.33 1.93
N GLY A 46 3.56 17.07 2.22
CA GLY A 46 2.63 16.73 3.31
C GLY A 46 1.19 16.52 2.86
N PHE A 47 0.99 16.05 1.63
CA PHE A 47 -0.34 15.76 1.09
C PHE A 47 -1.05 14.65 1.88
N LYS A 48 -1.94 15.05 2.80
CA LYS A 48 -2.63 14.14 3.73
C LYS A 48 -3.60 13.18 3.04
N GLY A 49 -4.08 13.52 1.85
CA GLY A 49 -5.01 12.68 1.07
C GLY A 49 -4.38 11.35 0.69
N GLU A 50 -3.20 11.37 0.05
CA GLU A 50 -2.46 10.15 -0.29
C GLU A 50 -2.05 9.36 0.96
N ALA A 51 -1.65 10.06 2.03
CA ALA A 51 -1.25 9.41 3.28
C ALA A 51 -2.38 8.58 3.89
N GLY A 52 -3.61 9.12 3.94
CA GLY A 52 -4.77 8.40 4.45
C GLY A 52 -5.12 7.17 3.61
N VAL A 53 -5.12 7.32 2.28
CA VAL A 53 -5.42 6.21 1.36
C VAL A 53 -4.40 5.09 1.47
N LEU A 54 -3.10 5.43 1.52
CA LEU A 54 -2.04 4.43 1.66
C LEU A 54 -2.12 3.73 3.02
N TRP A 55 -2.37 4.48 4.10
CA TRP A 55 -2.57 3.90 5.42
C TRP A 55 -3.69 2.87 5.45
N THR A 56 -4.86 3.21 4.90
CA THR A 56 -6.00 2.29 4.83
C THR A 56 -5.67 1.02 4.04
N ALA A 57 -4.91 1.15 2.94
CA ALA A 57 -4.48 0.00 2.15
C ALA A 57 -3.51 -0.91 2.93
N ILE A 58 -2.54 -0.33 3.66
CA ILE A 58 -1.59 -1.08 4.50
C ILE A 58 -2.33 -1.87 5.59
N VAL A 59 -3.28 -1.22 6.28
CA VAL A 59 -4.05 -1.84 7.36
C VAL A 59 -4.85 -3.03 6.82
N GLN A 60 -5.64 -2.83 5.75
CA GLN A 60 -6.46 -3.91 5.18
C GLN A 60 -5.62 -5.10 4.72
N LEU A 61 -4.50 -4.84 4.01
CA LEU A 61 -3.61 -5.91 3.55
C LEU A 61 -2.99 -6.67 4.73
N THR A 62 -2.51 -5.95 5.75
CA THR A 62 -1.87 -6.56 6.93
C THR A 62 -2.84 -7.42 7.72
N GLU A 63 -4.07 -6.95 7.93
CA GLU A 63 -5.12 -7.71 8.61
C GLU A 63 -5.45 -8.99 7.84
N LYS A 64 -5.57 -8.89 6.51
CA LYS A 64 -5.90 -10.03 5.64
C LYS A 64 -4.80 -11.08 5.64
N LEU A 65 -3.53 -10.68 5.55
CA LEU A 65 -2.37 -11.57 5.65
C LEU A 65 -2.30 -12.27 7.02
N LYS A 66 -2.62 -11.57 8.12
CA LYS A 66 -2.67 -12.19 9.45
C LYS A 66 -3.76 -13.27 9.54
N GLN A 67 -4.90 -13.05 8.90
CA GLN A 67 -5.99 -14.03 8.86
C GLN A 67 -5.59 -15.26 8.04
N GLU A 68 -5.03 -15.06 6.85
CA GLU A 68 -4.56 -16.15 5.99
C GLU A 68 -3.50 -17.02 6.68
N ASN A 69 -2.52 -16.40 7.35
CA ASN A 69 -1.52 -17.14 8.11
C ASN A 69 -2.16 -17.99 9.22
N LYS A 70 -3.14 -17.46 9.98
CA LYS A 70 -3.86 -18.24 11.00
C LYS A 70 -4.59 -19.46 10.43
N THR A 71 -5.18 -19.32 9.24
CA THR A 71 -5.86 -20.43 8.56
C THR A 71 -4.86 -21.52 8.15
N GLN A 72 -3.65 -21.15 7.74
CA GLN A 72 -2.61 -22.12 7.36
C GLN A 72 -1.98 -22.85 8.56
N VAL A 73 -1.92 -22.25 9.75
CA VAL A 73 -1.36 -22.91 10.96
C VAL A 73 -2.35 -23.84 11.67
N ASN A 74 -3.64 -23.82 11.29
CA ASN A 74 -4.65 -24.71 11.86
C ASN A 74 -5.36 -25.55 10.79
N PRO A 75 -4.62 -26.36 10.02
CA PRO A 75 -5.25 -27.40 9.21
C PRO A 75 -5.78 -28.47 10.17
N LEU A 76 -7.08 -28.79 10.03
CA LEU A 76 -7.78 -29.82 10.81
C LEU A 76 -6.99 -31.14 10.89
#